data_AF-A0A085MHW8-F1
#
_entry.id   AF-A0A085MHW8-F1
#
_cell.length_a   1.000
_cell.length_b   1.000
_cell.length_c   1.000
_cell.angle_alpha   90.00
_cell.angle_beta   90.00
_cell.angle_gamma   90.00
#
_symmetry.space_group_name_H-M   'P 1'
#
loop_
_entity.id
_entity.type
_entity.pdbx_description
1 polymer ?
#
loop_
_entity_poly.entity_id
_entity_poly.type
_entity_poly.pdbx_seq_one_letter_code
_entity_poly.pdbx_strand_id
1 'polypeptide(L)'
;MKDGKSSELDKVLITWLKLRLSEGVELSGDLVREQARLNHKELGLNYQCDYSNGWLRRFKQRHGLKLRAVHGERRSADREAAAASVEEFT
;
A
#
# COMPACT_ATOMS: atom_id res chain seq x y z
N MET A 1 -5.23 -13.21 18.11
CA MET A 1 -4.38 -12.34 17.29
C MET A 1 -3.83 -13.21 16.17
N LYS A 2 -4.19 -12.93 14.91
CA LYS A 2 -3.71 -13.74 13.78
C LYS A 2 -2.48 -13.03 13.22
N ASP A 3 -1.30 -13.41 13.69
CA ASP A 3 -0.01 -13.04 13.13
C ASP A 3 0.12 -13.68 11.73
N GLY A 4 -0.57 -13.05 10.77
CA GLY A 4 -0.61 -13.48 9.39
C GLY A 4 0.73 -13.22 8.71
N LYS A 5 1.14 -14.15 7.85
CA LYS A 5 2.32 -14.12 6.97
C LYS A 5 2.52 -12.83 6.15
N SER A 6 1.53 -11.92 6.15
CA SER A 6 1.62 -10.52 5.70
C SER A 6 2.52 -9.62 6.55
N SER A 7 3.08 -10.12 7.65
CA SER A 7 3.89 -9.33 8.61
C SER A 7 5.29 -8.99 8.11
N GLU A 8 6.02 -9.94 7.51
CA GLU A 8 7.47 -9.76 7.31
C GLU A 8 7.78 -8.78 6.19
N LEU A 9 7.07 -8.89 5.06
CA LEU A 9 7.17 -7.93 3.97
C LEU A 9 6.81 -6.51 4.43
N ASP A 10 5.70 -6.37 5.16
CA ASP A 10 5.25 -5.07 5.68
C ASP A 10 6.31 -4.47 6.61
N LYS A 11 6.93 -5.28 7.48
CA LYS A 11 8.01 -4.87 8.40
C LYS A 11 9.28 -4.42 7.67
N VAL A 12 9.77 -5.20 6.71
CA VAL A 12 10.97 -4.84 5.95
C VAL A 12 10.71 -3.57 5.14
N LEU A 13 9.56 -3.49 4.48
CA LEU A 13 9.22 -2.35 3.65
C LEU A 13 9.00 -1.07 4.46
N ILE A 14 8.31 -1.13 5.61
CA ILE A 14 8.10 0.05 6.46
C ILE A 14 9.42 0.55 7.06
N THR A 15 10.32 -0.36 7.43
CA THR A 15 11.63 -0.02 7.98
C THR A 15 12.48 0.70 6.94
N TRP A 16 12.55 0.13 5.73
CA TRP A 16 13.23 0.77 4.60
C TRP A 16 12.66 2.14 4.29
N LEU A 17 11.33 2.27 4.25
CA LEU A 17 10.68 3.54 3.95
C LEU A 17 10.98 4.62 5.00
N LYS A 18 10.90 4.26 6.29
CA LYS A 18 11.22 5.18 7.40
C LYS A 18 12.67 5.64 7.36
N LEU A 19 13.60 4.73 7.08
CA LEU A 19 15.02 5.07 6.93
C LEU A 19 15.22 6.10 5.82
N ARG A 20 14.69 5.83 4.62
CA ARG A 20 14.77 6.75 3.48
C ARG A 20 14.13 8.11 3.74
N LEU A 21 12.96 8.13 4.39
CA LEU A 21 12.30 9.38 4.79
C LEU A 21 13.13 10.15 5.83
N SER A 22 13.81 9.45 6.75
CA SER A 22 14.71 10.09 7.72
C SER A 22 15.98 10.66 7.10
N GLU A 23 16.42 10.11 5.96
CA GLU A 23 17.51 10.64 5.13
C GLU A 23 17.06 11.86 4.28
N GLY A 24 15.79 12.25 4.35
CA GLY A 24 15.23 13.33 3.54
C GLY A 24 15.00 12.95 2.07
N VAL A 25 15.03 11.66 1.73
CA VAL A 25 14.81 11.18 0.37
C VAL A 25 13.31 11.20 0.06
N GLU A 26 12.92 11.93 -1.00
CA GLU A 26 11.56 11.85 -1.53
C GLU A 26 11.36 10.54 -2.30
N LEU A 27 10.40 9.73 -1.85
CA LEU A 27 10.07 8.44 -2.47
C LEU A 27 8.77 8.54 -3.25
N SER A 28 8.80 8.09 -4.50
CA SER A 28 7.61 7.97 -5.34
C SER A 28 6.83 6.68 -5.01
N GLY A 29 5.54 6.65 -5.33
CA GLY A 29 4.72 5.45 -5.18
C GLY A 29 5.26 4.25 -5.96
N ASP A 30 5.78 4.50 -7.17
CA ASP A 30 6.39 3.47 -8.02
C ASP A 30 7.61 2.83 -7.37
N LEU A 31 8.48 3.64 -6.78
CA LEU A 31 9.67 3.13 -6.10
C LEU A 31 9.31 2.22 -4.91
N VAL A 32 8.25 2.57 -4.17
CA VAL A 32 7.75 1.73 -3.08
C VAL A 32 7.20 0.40 -3.59
N ARG A 33 6.50 0.41 -4.73
CA ARG A 33 5.99 -0.82 -5.34
C ARG A 33 7.11 -1.72 -5.85
N GLU A 34 8.12 -1.15 -6.50
CA GLU A 34 9.30 -1.91 -6.93
C GLU A 34 10.07 -2.50 -5.75
N GLN A 35 10.30 -1.71 -4.68
CA GLN A 35 10.94 -2.23 -3.48
C GLN A 35 10.12 -3.37 -2.84
N ALA A 36 8.79 -3.26 -2.85
CA ALA A 36 7.93 -4.33 -2.35
C ALA A 36 8.05 -5.62 -3.17
N ARG A 37 8.18 -5.52 -4.50
CA ARG A 37 8.45 -6.67 -5.38
C ARG A 37 9.81 -7.31 -5.14
N LEU A 38 10.84 -6.50 -4.88
CA LEU A 38 12.17 -6.99 -4.54
C LEU A 38 12.15 -7.75 -3.21
N ASN A 39 11.62 -7.13 -2.16
CA ASN A 39 11.51 -7.76 -0.85
C ASN A 39 10.65 -9.04 -0.91
N HIS A 40 9.60 -9.10 -1.74
CA HIS A 40 8.80 -10.31 -1.97
C HIS A 40 9.67 -11.49 -2.43
N LYS A 41 10.50 -11.24 -3.45
CA LYS A 41 11.39 -12.23 -4.04
C LYS A 41 12.48 -12.64 -3.05
N GLU A 42 13.09 -11.68 -2.36
CA GLU A 42 14.14 -11.94 -1.36
C GLU A 42 13.63 -12.74 -0.16
N LEU A 43 12.38 -12.49 0.27
CA LEU A 43 11.73 -13.24 1.34
C LEU A 43 11.18 -14.60 0.88
N GLY A 44 11.29 -14.95 -0.42
CA GLY A 44 10.81 -16.22 -0.96
C GLY A 44 9.30 -16.43 -0.75
N LEU A 45 8.51 -15.35 -0.81
CA LEU A 45 7.06 -15.45 -0.60
C LEU A 45 6.42 -16.08 -1.84
N ASN A 46 5.60 -17.11 -1.63
CA ASN A 46 5.01 -17.92 -2.70
C ASN A 46 3.58 -17.50 -3.09
N TYR A 47 3.11 -16.33 -2.64
CA TYR A 47 1.79 -15.81 -2.98
C TYR A 47 1.89 -14.78 -4.10
N GLN A 48 0.84 -14.63 -4.89
CA GLN A 48 0.81 -13.57 -5.89
C GLN A 48 0.37 -12.24 -5.26
N CYS A 49 1.09 -11.17 -5.55
CA CYS A 49 0.74 -9.81 -5.16
C CYS A 49 1.06 -8.86 -6.32
N ASP A 50 0.05 -8.16 -6.82
CA ASP A 50 0.17 -7.27 -7.98
C ASP A 50 0.91 -5.97 -7.65
N TYR A 51 0.98 -5.62 -6.35
CA TYR A 51 1.44 -4.33 -5.86
C TYR A 51 0.76 -3.19 -6.62
N SER A 52 -0.55 -3.26 -6.80
CA SER A 52 -1.31 -2.22 -7.50
C SER A 52 -1.33 -0.88 -6.74
N ASN A 53 -1.85 0.16 -7.38
CA ASN A 53 -2.10 1.45 -6.72
C ASN A 53 -3.08 1.30 -5.54
N GLY A 54 -4.03 0.37 -5.65
CA GLY A 54 -4.94 0.02 -4.57
C GLY A 54 -4.20 -0.58 -3.37
N TRP A 55 -3.30 -1.53 -3.62
CA TRP A 55 -2.41 -2.08 -2.59
C TRP A 55 -1.58 -0.99 -1.91
N LEU A 56 -0.94 -0.12 -2.70
CA LEU A 56 -0.11 0.97 -2.16
C LEU A 56 -0.93 1.95 -1.32
N ARG A 57 -2.15 2.29 -1.74
CA ARG A 57 -3.05 3.14 -0.96
C ARG A 57 -3.39 2.52 0.39
N ARG A 58 -3.73 1.23 0.41
CA ARG A 58 -4.04 0.49 1.65
C ARG A 58 -2.81 0.36 2.55
N PHE A 59 -1.63 0.11 1.98
CA PHE A 59 -0.36 0.05 2.70
C PHE A 59 -0.05 1.39 3.39
N LYS A 60 -0.16 2.51 2.66
CA LYS A 60 0.02 3.86 3.23
C LYS A 60 -0.96 4.13 4.37
N GLN A 61 -2.25 3.78 4.19
CA GLN A 61 -3.29 3.96 5.20
C GLN A 61 -3.01 3.13 6.46
N ARG A 62 -2.62 1.86 6.32
CA ARG A 62 -2.31 0.95 7.43
C ARG A 62 -1.16 1.46 8.31
N HIS A 63 -0.17 2.10 7.70
CA HIS A 63 1.04 2.55 8.39
C HIS A 63 1.11 4.07 8.63
N GLY A 64 0.06 4.82 8.33
CA GLY A 64 0.01 6.27 8.53
C GLY A 64 1.02 7.07 7.68
N LEU A 65 1.41 6.54 6.52
CA LEU A 65 2.45 7.10 5.68
C LEU A 65 1.92 8.21 4.77
N LYS A 66 2.59 9.37 4.78
CA LYS A 66 2.33 10.49 3.87
C LYS A 66 3.41 10.54 2.78
N LEU A 67 3.23 9.76 1.72
CA LEU A 67 4.06 9.84 0.52
C LEU A 67 3.46 10.86 -0.45
N ARG A 68 4.28 11.82 -0.91
CA ARG A 68 3.85 12.83 -1.89
C ARG A 68 3.43 12.15 -3.19
N ALA A 69 2.23 12.46 -3.66
CA ALA A 69 1.76 12.02 -4.96
C ALA A 69 2.53 12.82 -6.03
N VAL A 70 3.40 12.15 -6.79
CA VAL A 70 3.94 12.73 -8.02
C VAL A 70 2.77 12.82 -9.01
N HIS A 71 2.63 13.97 -9.68
CA HIS A 71 1.46 14.47 -10.41
C HIS A 71 0.98 13.64 -11.63
N GLY A 72 1.26 12.33 -11.70
CA GLY A 72 0.87 11.42 -12.78
C GLY A 72 0.00 10.23 -12.37
N GLU A 73 -0.25 10.02 -11.07
CA GLU A 73 -1.14 8.94 -10.62
C GLU A 73 -2.61 9.33 -10.87
N ARG A 74 -3.08 9.09 -12.10
CA ARG A 74 -4.48 9.21 -12.51
C ARG A 74 -5.38 8.56 -11.45
N ARG A 75 -6.26 9.36 -10.83
CA ARG A 75 -7.38 8.90 -9.99
C ARG A 75 -8.27 7.97 -10.83
N SER A 76 -7.95 6.69 -10.90
CA SER A 76 -8.93 5.69 -11.31
C SER A 76 -9.84 5.48 -10.11
N ALA A 77 -11.04 6.02 -10.23
CA ALA A 77 -12.09 5.97 -9.23
C ALA A 77 -12.40 4.52 -8.85
N ASP A 78 -12.48 4.26 -7.54
CA ASP A 78 -13.28 3.15 -7.04
C ASP A 78 -14.75 3.49 -7.31
N ARG A 79 -15.38 2.78 -8.23
CA ARG A 79 -16.83 2.67 -8.30
C ARG A 79 -17.18 1.19 -8.31
N GLU A 80 -18.27 0.88 -7.60
CA GLU A 80 -18.98 -0.40 -7.45
C GLU A 80 -18.51 -1.29 -6.29
N ALA A 81 -19.36 -1.87 -5.44
CA ALA A 81 -20.80 -1.73 -5.12
C ALA A 81 -20.99 -2.47 -3.78
N ALA A 82 -21.91 -2.06 -2.89
CA ALA A 82 -23.17 -2.75 -2.55
C ALA A 82 -23.39 -2.53 -1.02
N ALA A 83 -24.57 -2.42 -0.42
CA ALA A 83 -25.96 -2.53 -0.83
C ALA A 83 -26.85 -1.72 0.14
N ALA A 84 -28.01 -1.31 -0.38
CA ALA A 84 -29.29 -1.04 0.27
C ALA A 84 -29.38 -0.84 1.81
N SER A 85 -29.88 0.32 2.21
CA SER A 85 -31.15 0.35 2.95
C SER A 85 -32.01 1.47 2.40
N VAL A 86 -33.24 1.10 2.10
CA VAL A 86 -34.34 1.93 1.61
C VAL A 86 -34.77 2.94 2.68
N GLU A 87 -35.31 4.04 2.17
CA GLU A 87 -36.09 5.14 2.75
C GLU A 87 -36.83 4.88 4.07
N GLU A 88 -37.00 5.93 4.89
CA GLU A 88 -38.29 6.65 4.98
C GLU A 88 -38.13 7.94 5.80
N PHE A 89 -38.52 9.06 5.20
CA PHE A 89 -38.81 10.32 5.89
C PHE A 89 -40.22 10.22 6.49
N THR A 90 -40.35 10.45 7.79
CA THR A 90 -41.28 11.42 8.42
C THR A 90 -40.95 11.54 9.89
#